data_AF-A0A6P0VVS6-F1
#
_entry.id   AF-A0A6P0VVS6-F1
#
_cell.length_a   1.000
_cell.length_b   1.000
_cell.length_c   1.000
_cell.angle_alpha   90.00
_cell.angle_beta   90.00
_cell.angle_gamma   90.00
#
_symmetry.space_group_name_H-M   'P 1'
#
loop_
_entity.id
_entity.type
_entity.pdbx_description
1 polymer ?
#
loop_
_entity_poly.entity_id
_entity_poly.type
_entity_poly.pdbx_seq_one_letter_code
_entity_poly.pdbx_strand_id
1 'polypeptide(L)'
;QPARLQRLPRIRVAQIVMDYLAYGWSVEEICRQHPYLKPAEAHAAMGYYFDHQEEIDWEITQEWEQVQAHITRVASRSPFYTRMKARGLL
;
A
#
# COMPACT_ATOMS: atom_id res chain seq x y z
N GLN A 1 1.44 15.33 -4.89
CA GLN A 1 1.08 14.23 -5.82
C GLN A 1 2.03 13.10 -5.53
N PRO A 2 1.59 11.82 -5.46
CA PRO A 2 2.49 10.77 -4.99
C PRO A 2 3.60 10.47 -6.00
N ALA A 3 4.80 10.23 -5.49
CA ALA A 3 5.99 9.94 -6.27
C ALA A 3 5.85 8.59 -7.00
N ARG A 4 6.22 8.55 -8.29
CA ARG A 4 5.98 7.42 -9.19
C ARG A 4 7.21 7.09 -10.02
N LEU A 5 7.29 5.84 -10.45
CA LEU A 5 8.28 5.44 -11.43
C LEU A 5 7.96 6.06 -12.80
N GLN A 6 8.98 6.57 -13.49
CA GLN A 6 8.82 7.19 -14.80
C GLN A 6 8.33 6.19 -15.86
N ARG A 7 8.93 4.99 -15.90
CA ARG A 7 8.56 3.95 -16.88
C ARG A 7 7.24 3.25 -16.53
N LEU A 8 6.96 3.12 -15.24
CA LEU A 8 5.78 2.42 -14.72
C LEU A 8 4.96 3.38 -13.86
N PRO A 9 4.20 4.33 -14.46
CA PRO A 9 3.53 5.41 -13.74
C PRO A 9 2.40 4.94 -12.82
N ARG A 10 2.01 3.67 -12.91
CA ARG A 10 1.07 3.03 -11.97
C ARG A 10 1.73 2.59 -10.67
N ILE A 11 3.06 2.49 -10.65
CA ILE A 11 3.84 2.07 -9.48
C ILE A 11 4.35 3.32 -8.76
N ARG A 12 4.00 3.41 -7.48
CA ARG A 12 4.40 4.50 -6.60
C ARG A 12 5.63 4.11 -5.80
N VAL A 13 6.43 5.10 -5.41
CA VAL A 13 7.58 4.91 -4.53
C VAL A 13 7.13 4.28 -3.21
N ALA A 14 6.02 4.76 -2.63
CA ALA A 14 5.43 4.19 -1.42
C ALA A 14 5.17 2.67 -1.52
N GLN A 15 4.79 2.14 -2.68
CA GLN A 15 4.56 0.69 -2.84
C GLN A 15 5.85 -0.12 -2.76
N ILE A 16 6.94 0.40 -3.32
CA ILE A 16 8.26 -0.23 -3.25
C ILE A 16 8.81 -0.16 -1.81
N VAL A 17 8.62 0.98 -1.16
CA VAL A 17 9.04 1.20 0.23
C VAL A 17 8.25 0.32 1.21
N MET A 18 6.96 0.06 0.94
CA MET A 18 6.20 -0.87 1.76
C MET A 18 6.82 -2.28 1.76
N ASP A 19 7.35 -2.77 0.64
CA ASP A 19 8.03 -4.08 0.62
C ASP A 19 9.29 -4.08 1.50
N TYR A 20 10.05 -2.97 1.47
CA TYR A 20 11.20 -2.76 2.35
C TYR A 20 10.78 -2.73 3.84
N LEU A 21 9.74 -1.97 4.19
CA LEU A 21 9.30 -1.80 5.58
C LEU A 21 8.60 -3.04 6.15
N ALA A 22 7.75 -3.70 5.35
CA ALA A 22 6.94 -4.83 5.81
C ALA A 22 7.75 -6.12 5.93
N TYR A 23 8.70 -6.34 5.02
CA TYR A 23 9.44 -7.61 4.93
C TYR A 23 10.93 -7.47 5.23
N GLY A 24 11.46 -6.25 5.36
CA GLY A 24 12.90 -6.02 5.55
C GLY A 24 13.73 -6.37 4.31
N TRP A 25 13.11 -6.39 3.13
CA TRP A 25 13.76 -6.82 1.89
C TRP A 25 14.82 -5.81 1.44
N SER A 26 15.99 -6.30 1.02
CA SER A 26 16.96 -5.45 0.31
C SER A 26 16.44 -5.08 -1.08
N VAL A 27 17.07 -4.10 -1.74
CA VAL A 27 16.69 -3.70 -3.11
C VAL A 27 16.80 -4.87 -4.08
N GLU A 28 17.81 -5.72 -3.92
CA GLU A 28 18.01 -6.91 -4.74
C GLU A 28 16.90 -7.95 -4.51
N GLU A 29 16.43 -8.09 -3.27
CA GLU A 29 15.28 -8.94 -2.96
C GLU A 29 13.99 -8.39 -3.58
N ILE A 30 13.73 -7.09 -3.44
CA ILE A 30 12.60 -6.42 -4.08
C ILE A 30 12.62 -6.65 -5.60
N CYS A 31 13.76 -6.50 -6.26
CA CYS A 31 13.90 -6.76 -7.69
C CYS A 31 13.69 -8.25 -8.05
N ARG A 32 14.04 -9.17 -7.16
CA ARG A 32 13.79 -10.61 -7.39
C ARG A 32 12.30 -10.94 -7.30
N GLN A 33 11.60 -10.32 -6.36
CA GLN A 33 10.16 -10.53 -6.15
C GLN A 33 9.31 -9.80 -7.20
N HIS A 34 9.85 -8.71 -7.77
CA HIS A 34 9.23 -7.92 -8.82
C HIS A 34 10.11 -7.88 -10.09
N PRO A 35 10.15 -8.96 -10.91
CA PRO A 35 11.06 -9.06 -12.07
C PRO A 35 10.90 -7.97 -13.13
N TYR A 36 9.75 -7.27 -13.14
CA TYR A 36 9.50 -6.15 -14.05
C TYR A 36 10.18 -4.86 -13.60
N LEU A 37 10.67 -4.77 -12.36
CA LEU A 37 11.35 -3.60 -11.81
C LEU A 37 12.83 -3.65 -12.18
N LYS A 38 13.36 -2.56 -12.76
CA LYS A 38 14.80 -2.48 -13.01
C LYS A 38 15.54 -2.15 -11.70
N PRO A 39 16.73 -2.71 -11.45
CA PRO A 39 17.53 -2.38 -10.27
C PRO A 39 17.73 -0.87 -10.08
N ALA A 40 18.02 -0.14 -11.18
CA ALA A 40 18.17 1.30 -11.14
C ALA A 40 16.91 2.04 -10.65
N GLU A 41 15.71 1.56 -11.01
CA GLU A 41 14.44 2.15 -10.58
C GLU A 41 14.20 1.88 -9.09
N ALA A 42 14.51 0.67 -8.63
CA ALA A 42 14.39 0.28 -7.24
C ALA A 42 15.35 1.06 -6.34
N HIS A 43 16.62 1.19 -6.74
CA HIS A 43 17.59 2.03 -6.03
C HIS A 43 17.20 3.51 -6.06
N ALA A 44 16.71 4.03 -7.18
CA ALA A 44 16.24 5.42 -7.25
C ALA A 44 15.03 5.66 -6.33
N ALA A 45 14.09 4.72 -6.26
CA ALA A 45 12.95 4.79 -5.35
C ALA A 45 13.39 4.78 -3.88
N MET A 46 14.34 3.90 -3.51
CA MET A 46 14.87 3.88 -2.15
C MET A 46 15.69 5.13 -1.82
N GLY A 47 16.46 5.66 -2.76
CA GLY A 47 17.15 6.94 -2.59
C GLY A 47 16.17 8.08 -2.35
N TYR A 48 15.12 8.19 -3.17
CA TYR A 48 14.06 9.17 -2.97
C TYR A 48 13.39 9.04 -1.61
N TYR A 49 13.11 7.81 -1.18
CA TYR A 49 12.55 7.54 0.15
C TYR A 49 13.44 8.05 1.26
N PHE A 50 14.75 7.76 1.24
CA PHE A 50 15.65 8.23 2.29
C PHE A 50 15.76 9.77 2.34
N ASP A 51 15.61 10.43 1.20
CA ASP A 51 15.57 11.89 1.13
C ASP A 51 14.21 12.49 1.55
N HIS A 52 13.12 11.71 1.48
CA HIS A 52 11.73 12.18 1.68
C HIS A 52 10.91 11.23 2.58
N GLN A 53 11.52 10.70 3.65
CA GLN A 53 10.90 9.64 4.46
C GLN A 53 9.53 10.03 5.00
N GLU A 54 9.42 11.24 5.58
CA GLU A 54 8.17 11.75 6.16
C GLU A 54 7.02 11.80 5.14
N GLU A 55 7.31 12.21 3.90
CA GLU A 55 6.29 12.28 2.83
C GLU A 55 5.73 10.89 2.51
N ILE A 56 6.64 9.92 2.37
CA ILE A 56 6.28 8.56 1.97
C ILE A 56 5.61 7.80 3.12
N ASP A 57 6.10 7.94 4.35
CA ASP A 57 5.50 7.31 5.53
C ASP A 57 4.10 7.85 5.80
N TRP A 58 3.89 9.15 5.56
CA TRP A 58 2.57 9.76 5.61
C TRP A 58 1.64 9.20 4.53
N GLU A 59 2.11 9.09 3.28
CA GLU A 59 1.33 8.47 2.19
C GLU A 59 0.90 7.03 2.55
N ILE A 60 1.84 6.23 3.04
CA ILE A 60 1.59 4.84 3.47
C ILE A 60 0.54 4.81 4.58
N THR A 61 0.73 5.61 5.64
CA THR A 61 -0.19 5.65 6.78
C THR A 61 -1.60 6.06 6.37
N GLN A 62 -1.72 7.10 5.54
CA GLN A 62 -3.02 7.56 5.04
C GLN A 62 -3.75 6.48 4.24
N GLU A 63 -3.05 5.70 3.44
CA GLU A 63 -3.65 4.57 2.72
C GLU A 63 -4.13 3.47 3.67
N TRP A 64 -3.32 3.11 4.66
CA TRP A 64 -3.71 2.13 5.67
C TRP A 64 -4.97 2.55 6.42
N GLU A 65 -5.05 3.80 6.85
CA GLU A 65 -6.23 4.36 7.52
C GLU A 65 -7.48 4.31 6.62
N GLN A 66 -7.34 4.65 5.33
CA GLN A 66 -8.45 4.59 4.37
C GLN A 66 -8.95 3.16 4.17
N VAL A 67 -8.04 2.19 4.01
CA VAL A 67 -8.38 0.77 3.88
C VAL A 67 -9.07 0.27 5.15
N GLN A 68 -8.54 0.60 6.33
CA GLN A 68 -9.13 0.18 7.61
C GLN A 68 -10.52 0.77 7.83
N ALA A 69 -10.72 2.05 7.48
CA ALA A 69 -12.03 2.70 7.55
C ALA A 69 -13.02 2.06 6.56
N HIS A 70 -12.57 1.70 5.36
CA HIS A 70 -13.39 0.98 4.39
C HIS A 70 -13.80 -0.41 4.89
N ILE A 71 -12.83 -1.21 5.37
CA ILE A 71 -13.09 -2.54 5.95
C ILE A 71 -14.10 -2.43 7.09
N THR A 72 -13.92 -1.46 8.00
CA THR A 72 -14.83 -1.26 9.13
C THR A 72 -16.26 -0.94 8.66
N ARG A 73 -16.41 -0.09 7.63
CA ARG A 73 -17.72 0.26 7.03
C ARG A 73 -18.38 -0.91 6.28
N VAL A 74 -17.60 -1.75 5.60
CA VAL A 74 -18.15 -2.90 4.87
C VAL A 74 -18.43 -4.08 5.81
N ALA A 75 -17.62 -4.24 6.85
CA ALA A 75 -17.84 -5.22 7.92
C ALA A 75 -19.04 -4.87 8.80
N SER A 76 -19.58 -3.63 8.72
CA SER A 76 -20.85 -3.28 9.35
C SER A 76 -22.02 -3.93 8.59
N ARG A 77 -22.21 -5.22 8.91
CA ARG A 77 -23.39 -6.05 8.68
C ARG A 77 -23.74 -6.26 7.21
N SER A 78 -23.46 -7.47 6.71
CA SER A 78 -23.89 -7.90 5.39
C SER A 78 -25.39 -7.61 5.17
N PRO A 79 -25.84 -7.38 3.92
CA PRO A 79 -27.25 -7.16 3.63
C PRO A 79 -28.14 -8.30 4.19
N PHE A 80 -27.60 -9.52 4.27
CA PHE A 80 -28.24 -10.64 4.93
C PHE A 80 -28.42 -10.42 6.44
N TYR A 81 -27.36 -10.03 7.15
CA TYR A 81 -27.41 -9.70 8.58
C TYR A 81 -28.47 -8.61 8.84
N THR A 82 -28.45 -7.53 8.06
CA THR A 82 -29.40 -6.41 8.21
C THR A 82 -30.84 -6.87 8.01
N ARG A 83 -31.10 -7.73 7.01
CA ARG A 83 -32.42 -8.33 6.77
C ARG A 83 -32.87 -9.28 7.87
N MET A 84 -31.97 -10.11 8.42
CA MET A 84 -32.30 -11.05 9.50
C MET A 84 -32.64 -10.31 10.80
N LYS A 85 -31.86 -9.26 11.15
CA LYS A 85 -32.14 -8.41 12.31
C LYS A 85 -33.48 -7.68 12.20
N ALA A 86 -33.79 -7.12 11.02
CA ALA A 86 -35.06 -6.43 10.78
C ALA A 86 -36.29 -7.36 10.89
N ARG A 87 -36.09 -8.67 10.70
CA ARG A 87 -37.14 -9.71 10.84
C ARG A 87 -37.21 -10.33 12.25
N GLY A 88 -36.36 -9.91 13.19
CA GLY A 88 -36.32 -10.45 14.55
C GLY A 88 -35.78 -11.88 14.66
N LEU A 89 -35.03 -12.32 13.65
CA LEU A 89 -34.47 -13.67 13.57
C LEU A 89 -33.05 -13.78 14.16
N LEU A 90 -32.51 -12.67 14.67
CA LEU A 90 -31.22 -12.50 15.35
C LEU A 90 -31.35 -11.49 16.49
#